data_AF-A0A382T4R5-F1
#
_entry.id   AF-A0A382T4R5-F1
#
_cell.length_a   1.000
_cell.length_b   1.000
_cell.length_c   1.000
_cell.angle_alpha   90.00
_cell.angle_beta   90.00
_cell.angle_gamma   90.00
#
_symmetry.space_group_name_H-M   'P 1'
#
loop_
_entity.id
_entity.type
_entity.pdbx_description
1 polymer ?
#
loop_
_entity_poly.entity_id
_entity_poly.type
_entity_poly.pdbx_seq_one_letter_code
_entity_poly.pdbx_strand_id
1 'polypeptide(L)'
;MADNATLLHWQIRKIASTLFSTPDNAWEILTRNTETDASSYYVTLPSDINKPTEHGADLDYDLKREKFDAFKKWRDLGETSAGKIYDPDIAANYPTLFEYWESELYVYPPIITGLDADYILINIAAEKLDAENVIPMYTLRQNGGDETKAFWFLKIAGLPILDYYNRGLDSYKDKFWNETLLGKLIPFTVLVYVDPANPEIQSETFKQGYIPIYVRDIKFPANGDGPFQLVYVSPSFERDNSGPLTGAFIYKINKEYNPNQ
;
A
#
# COMPACT_ATOMS: atom_id res chain seq x y z
N MET A 1 -11.51 -6.73 -2.74
CA MET A 1 -10.74 -7.67 -3.57
C MET A 1 -10.63 -7.08 -4.96
N ALA A 2 -9.47 -6.53 -5.30
CA ALA A 2 -9.16 -6.05 -6.63
C ALA A 2 -8.74 -7.26 -7.47
N ASP A 3 -9.61 -7.74 -8.35
CA ASP A 3 -9.35 -8.91 -9.20
C ASP A 3 -8.47 -8.52 -10.40
N ASN A 4 -7.55 -9.40 -10.76
CA ASN A 4 -6.53 -9.25 -11.80
C ASN A 4 -7.11 -9.30 -13.23
N ALA A 5 -8.44 -9.36 -13.37
CA ALA A 5 -9.13 -9.55 -14.64
C ALA A 5 -9.66 -8.25 -15.29
N THR A 6 -9.68 -7.12 -14.58
CA THR A 6 -10.24 -5.84 -15.12
C THR A 6 -9.49 -4.57 -14.71
N LEU A 7 -8.43 -4.66 -13.90
CA LEU A 7 -7.63 -3.49 -13.49
C LEU A 7 -6.43 -3.29 -14.41
N LEU A 8 -6.22 -2.04 -14.83
CA LEU A 8 -5.00 -1.61 -15.49
C LEU A 8 -3.81 -1.96 -14.57
N HIS A 9 -2.78 -2.63 -15.10
CA HIS A 9 -1.62 -3.13 -14.34
C HIS A 9 -1.01 -2.08 -13.41
N TRP A 10 -1.03 -0.82 -13.86
CA TRP A 10 -0.54 0.33 -13.10
C TRP A 10 -1.33 0.61 -11.81
N GLN A 11 -2.66 0.41 -11.81
CA GLN A 11 -3.51 0.60 -10.63
C GLN A 11 -3.20 -0.46 -9.57
N ILE A 12 -2.96 -1.70 -9.98
CA ILE A 12 -2.55 -2.78 -9.07
C ILE A 12 -1.19 -2.46 -8.45
N ARG A 13 -0.26 -1.91 -9.25
CA ARG A 13 1.02 -1.44 -8.75
C ARG A 13 0.90 -0.29 -7.75
N LYS A 14 0.05 0.71 -8.01
CA LYS A 14 -0.23 1.78 -7.04
C LYS A 14 -0.68 1.21 -5.70
N ILE A 15 -1.64 0.29 -5.72
CA ILE A 15 -2.16 -0.34 -4.50
C ILE A 15 -1.05 -1.11 -3.78
N ALA A 16 -0.27 -1.90 -4.49
CA ALA A 16 0.85 -2.64 -3.92
C ALA A 16 1.90 -1.71 -3.29
N SER A 17 2.32 -0.66 -4.00
CA SER A 17 3.24 0.35 -3.47
C SER A 17 2.66 1.10 -2.26
N THR A 18 1.36 1.40 -2.26
CA THR A 18 0.66 2.03 -1.13
C THR A 18 0.69 1.13 0.10
N LEU A 19 0.37 -0.15 -0.06
CA LEU A 19 0.36 -1.15 1.02
C LEU A 19 1.73 -1.36 1.67
N PHE A 20 2.81 -1.08 0.95
CA PHE A 20 4.19 -1.19 1.45
C PHE A 20 4.83 0.16 1.80
N SER A 21 4.08 1.26 1.69
CA SER A 21 4.49 2.56 2.24
C SER A 21 4.23 2.62 3.74
N THR A 22 4.82 3.61 4.43
CA THR A 22 4.48 3.90 5.83
C THR A 22 3.01 4.27 5.96
N PRO A 23 2.37 4.09 7.14
CA PRO A 23 0.98 4.50 7.35
C PRO A 23 0.70 5.95 6.94
N ASP A 24 1.62 6.87 7.24
CA ASP A 24 1.48 8.30 6.94
C ASP A 24 1.58 8.57 5.44
N ASN A 25 2.56 7.96 4.77
CA ASN A 25 2.68 8.06 3.32
C ASN A 25 1.49 7.41 2.60
N ALA A 26 1.03 6.26 3.08
CA ALA A 26 -0.15 5.61 2.53
C ALA A 26 -1.40 6.45 2.72
N TRP A 27 -1.52 7.14 3.85
CA TRP A 27 -2.60 8.09 4.10
C TRP A 27 -2.57 9.26 3.10
N GLU A 28 -1.41 9.87 2.84
CA GLU A 28 -1.24 10.92 1.81
C GLU A 28 -1.68 10.42 0.43
N ILE A 29 -1.28 9.21 0.04
CA ILE A 29 -1.68 8.61 -1.24
C ILE A 29 -3.20 8.39 -1.31
N LEU A 30 -3.78 7.83 -0.26
CA LEU A 30 -5.18 7.41 -0.23
C LEU A 30 -6.15 8.59 -0.10
N THR A 31 -5.73 9.71 0.51
CA THR A 31 -6.58 10.89 0.71
C THR A 31 -6.52 11.90 -0.43
N ARG A 32 -5.43 11.90 -1.22
CA ARG A 32 -5.31 12.74 -2.42
C ARG A 32 -6.25 12.27 -3.52
N ASN A 33 -6.77 13.24 -4.28
CA ASN A 33 -7.61 12.96 -5.44
C ASN A 33 -6.80 12.30 -6.58
N THR A 34 -7.49 11.78 -7.59
CA THR A 34 -6.89 11.04 -8.71
C THR A 34 -6.12 11.91 -9.70
N GLU A 35 -6.07 13.22 -9.50
CA GLU A 35 -5.43 14.21 -10.37
C GLU A 35 -4.25 14.92 -9.69
N THR A 36 -4.04 14.68 -8.40
CA THR A 36 -2.98 15.30 -7.60
C THR A 36 -1.78 14.38 -7.50
N ASP A 37 -0.59 14.93 -7.69
CA ASP A 37 0.67 14.21 -7.50
C ASP A 37 0.82 13.66 -6.08
N ALA A 38 1.12 12.37 -6.01
CA ALA A 38 1.45 11.62 -4.80
C ALA A 38 2.77 10.84 -4.95
N SER A 39 3.56 11.11 -6.00
CA SER A 39 4.80 10.40 -6.36
C SER A 39 5.76 10.26 -5.18
N SER A 40 5.95 11.31 -4.40
CA SER A 40 6.89 11.35 -3.26
C SER A 40 6.53 10.43 -2.09
N TYR A 41 5.27 9.98 -2.00
CA TYR A 41 4.79 9.16 -0.90
C TYR A 41 4.85 7.67 -1.23
N TYR A 42 4.90 7.29 -2.50
CA TYR A 42 5.01 5.88 -2.89
C TYR A 42 6.36 5.31 -2.49
N VAL A 43 6.36 4.14 -1.84
CA VAL A 43 7.58 3.39 -1.51
C VAL A 43 8.47 3.12 -2.73
N THR A 44 7.85 2.93 -3.90
CA THR A 44 8.50 2.72 -5.20
C THR A 44 7.58 3.13 -6.34
N LEU A 45 8.20 3.64 -7.41
CA LEU A 45 7.56 3.93 -8.70
C LEU A 45 8.18 3.06 -9.81
N PRO A 46 7.51 2.86 -10.96
CA PRO A 46 8.16 2.24 -12.12
C PRO A 46 9.27 3.12 -12.67
N SER A 47 10.22 2.51 -13.39
CA SER A 47 11.29 3.22 -14.12
C SER A 47 10.77 4.15 -15.20
N ASP A 48 9.58 3.86 -15.76
CA ASP A 48 8.87 4.73 -16.71
C ASP A 48 7.40 4.88 -16.30
N ILE A 49 7.01 6.09 -15.87
CA ILE A 49 5.62 6.43 -15.49
C ILE A 49 4.68 6.52 -16.69
N ASN A 50 5.21 6.83 -17.87
CA ASN A 50 4.44 7.04 -19.09
C ASN A 50 4.13 5.72 -19.77
N LYS A 51 4.88 4.67 -19.40
CA LYS A 51 4.67 3.30 -19.83
C LYS A 51 4.55 2.36 -18.65
N PRO A 52 3.50 2.51 -17.83
CA PRO A 52 3.42 1.80 -16.55
C PRO A 52 3.13 0.29 -16.72
N THR A 53 2.96 -0.18 -17.95
CA THR A 53 2.79 -1.59 -18.35
C THR A 53 4.04 -2.20 -19.00
N GLU A 54 5.05 -1.41 -19.37
CA GLU A 54 6.28 -1.92 -19.99
C GLU A 54 7.36 -2.15 -18.92
N HIS A 55 7.99 -3.33 -18.94
CA HIS A 55 9.21 -3.58 -18.16
C HIS A 55 10.40 -2.88 -18.83
N GLY A 56 10.55 -1.58 -18.59
CA GLY A 56 11.65 -0.76 -19.10
C GLY A 56 12.93 -0.92 -18.27
N ALA A 57 14.06 -1.05 -18.98
CA ALA A 57 15.43 -1.04 -18.43
C ALA A 57 15.70 0.22 -17.59
N ASP A 58 16.65 0.09 -16.64
CA ASP A 58 17.13 1.12 -15.70
C ASP A 58 17.25 2.52 -16.33
N LEU A 59 16.16 3.27 -16.30
CA LEU A 59 16.12 4.68 -16.61
C LEU A 59 15.87 5.40 -15.29
N ASP A 60 16.85 6.22 -14.90
CA ASP A 60 16.73 7.15 -13.80
C ASP A 60 15.56 8.10 -14.11
N TYR A 61 14.51 7.97 -13.32
CA TYR A 61 13.22 8.59 -13.55
C TYR A 61 13.23 10.02 -12.97
N ASP A 62 13.21 11.03 -13.84
CA ASP A 62 13.12 12.43 -13.44
C ASP A 62 11.77 13.03 -13.90
N LEU A 63 10.82 13.12 -12.97
CA LEU A 63 9.50 13.75 -13.18
C LEU A 63 9.63 15.15 -13.77
N LYS A 64 10.66 15.92 -13.39
CA LYS A 64 10.86 17.28 -13.92
C LYS A 64 11.17 17.24 -15.40
N ARG A 65 12.06 16.33 -15.83
CA ARG A 65 12.42 16.18 -17.25
C ARG A 65 11.21 15.84 -18.10
N GLU A 66 10.41 14.86 -17.68
CA GLU A 66 9.19 14.46 -18.39
C GLU A 66 8.17 15.61 -18.48
N LYS A 67 8.00 16.37 -17.40
CA LYS A 67 7.11 17.54 -17.39
C LYS A 67 7.57 18.60 -18.39
N PHE A 68 8.87 18.88 -18.46
CA PHE A 68 9.44 19.79 -19.46
C PHE A 68 9.28 19.27 -20.89
N ASP A 69 9.50 17.97 -21.12
CA ASP A 69 9.34 17.35 -22.44
C ASP A 69 7.87 17.36 -22.90
N ALA A 70 6.93 17.13 -21.98
CA ALA A 70 5.50 17.22 -22.23
C ALA A 70 5.07 18.65 -22.57
N PHE A 71 5.56 19.65 -21.83
CA PHE A 71 5.33 21.07 -22.14
C PHE A 71 5.85 21.44 -23.53
N LYS A 72 7.07 21.00 -23.87
CA LYS A 72 7.67 21.26 -25.18
C LYS A 72 6.82 20.66 -26.31
N LYS A 73 6.41 19.40 -26.18
CA LYS A 73 5.52 18.74 -27.17
C LYS A 73 4.19 19.48 -27.32
N TRP A 74 3.56 19.86 -26.21
CA TRP A 74 2.31 20.62 -26.22
C TRP A 74 2.47 21.96 -26.95
N ARG A 75 3.53 22.72 -26.64
CA ARG A 75 3.81 24.00 -27.28
C ARG A 75 4.07 23.86 -28.77
N ASP A 76 4.91 22.91 -29.17
CA ASP A 76 5.30 22.68 -30.57
C ASP A 76 4.09 22.20 -31.42
N LEU A 77 3.14 21.45 -30.83
CA LEU A 77 1.85 21.15 -31.46
C LEU A 77 0.99 22.41 -31.69
N GLY A 78 1.06 23.36 -30.75
CA GLY A 78 0.39 24.65 -30.88
C GLY A 78 0.88 25.49 -32.04
N GLU A 79 2.20 25.54 -32.23
CA GLU A 79 2.83 26.29 -33.33
C GLU A 79 2.48 25.73 -34.71
N THR A 80 2.18 24.43 -34.80
CA THR A 80 1.85 23.75 -36.07
C THR A 80 0.34 23.67 -36.34
N SER A 81 -0.50 23.96 -35.34
CA SER A 81 -1.96 23.99 -35.47
C SER A 81 -2.47 25.34 -35.98
N ALA A 82 -3.49 25.35 -36.85
CA ALA A 82 -4.04 26.57 -37.48
C ALA A 82 -4.86 27.47 -36.52
N GLY A 83 -4.93 27.15 -35.23
CA GLY A 83 -5.66 27.89 -34.21
C GLY A 83 -4.89 27.92 -32.88
N LYS A 84 -5.22 28.88 -31.99
CA LYS A 84 -4.60 28.94 -30.66
C LYS A 84 -5.00 27.70 -29.85
N ILE A 85 -4.04 26.96 -29.31
CA ILE A 85 -4.27 25.79 -28.45
C ILE A 85 -4.58 26.14 -26.99
N TYR A 86 -4.60 27.43 -26.64
CA TYR A 86 -4.94 27.94 -25.31
C TYR A 86 -5.57 29.35 -25.39
N ASP A 87 -6.22 29.75 -24.29
CA ASP A 87 -6.80 31.09 -24.14
C ASP A 87 -5.72 32.08 -23.61
N PRO A 88 -5.32 33.08 -24.41
CA PRO A 88 -4.29 34.04 -24.01
C PRO A 88 -4.70 34.93 -22.83
N ASP A 89 -5.99 35.20 -22.66
CA ASP A 89 -6.48 36.08 -21.58
C ASP A 89 -6.39 35.36 -20.23
N ILE A 90 -6.61 34.04 -20.24
CA ILE A 90 -6.39 33.19 -19.05
C ILE A 90 -4.89 33.05 -18.79
N ALA A 91 -4.09 32.74 -19.81
CA ALA A 91 -2.65 32.52 -19.67
C ALA A 91 -1.90 33.78 -19.19
N ALA A 92 -2.39 34.98 -19.51
CA ALA A 92 -1.81 36.24 -19.05
C ALA A 92 -1.90 36.44 -17.52
N ASN A 93 -2.74 35.67 -16.82
CA ASN A 93 -2.82 35.70 -15.35
C ASN A 93 -1.69 34.91 -14.66
N TYR A 94 -0.85 34.21 -15.42
CA TYR A 94 0.26 33.41 -14.90
C TYR A 94 1.61 34.08 -15.25
N PRO A 95 2.61 34.01 -14.36
CA PRO A 95 3.95 34.57 -14.62
C PRO A 95 4.64 34.02 -15.88
N THR A 96 4.41 32.75 -16.21
CA THR A 96 4.94 32.13 -17.42
C THR A 96 3.92 31.22 -18.10
N LEU A 97 4.09 31.00 -19.41
CA LEU A 97 3.27 30.03 -20.15
C LEU A 97 3.44 28.60 -19.62
N PHE A 98 4.61 28.28 -19.05
CA PHE A 98 4.86 27.00 -18.40
C PHE A 98 4.01 26.85 -17.14
N GLU A 99 3.95 27.87 -16.28
CA GLU A 99 3.13 27.86 -15.06
C GLU A 99 1.63 27.81 -15.37
N TYR A 100 1.17 28.51 -16.41
CA TYR A 100 -0.19 28.36 -16.93
C TYR A 100 -0.47 26.92 -17.35
N TRP A 101 0.39 26.37 -18.22
CA TRP A 101 0.21 25.00 -18.71
C TRP A 101 0.25 23.98 -17.57
N GLU A 102 1.18 24.14 -16.64
CA GLU A 102 1.34 23.29 -15.46
C GLU A 102 0.12 23.33 -14.55
N SER A 103 -0.51 24.48 -14.38
CA SER A 103 -1.65 24.66 -13.47
C SER A 103 -2.99 24.29 -14.11
N GLU A 104 -3.17 24.61 -15.40
CA GLU A 104 -4.49 24.54 -16.06
C GLU A 104 -4.63 23.35 -17.02
N LEU A 105 -3.52 22.85 -17.56
CA LEU A 105 -3.55 21.90 -18.68
C LEU A 105 -2.80 20.59 -18.41
N TYR A 106 -1.85 20.59 -17.48
CA TYR A 106 -1.03 19.42 -17.21
C TYR A 106 -1.80 18.38 -16.42
N VAL A 107 -1.89 17.18 -17.00
CA VAL A 107 -2.50 16.02 -16.35
C VAL A 107 -1.38 15.08 -15.92
N TYR A 108 -1.32 14.81 -14.61
CA TYR A 108 -0.37 13.84 -14.06
C TYR A 108 -0.68 12.43 -14.58
N PRO A 109 0.34 11.62 -14.93
CA PRO A 109 0.15 10.22 -15.24
C PRO A 109 -0.55 9.49 -14.07
N PRO A 110 -1.60 8.69 -14.33
CA PRO A 110 -2.40 8.09 -13.25
C PRO A 110 -1.60 7.24 -12.26
N ILE A 111 -0.47 6.67 -12.67
CA ILE A 111 0.43 5.87 -11.82
C ILE A 111 1.02 6.65 -10.63
N ILE A 112 1.14 7.97 -10.72
CA ILE A 112 1.73 8.81 -9.66
C ILE A 112 0.72 9.64 -8.89
N THR A 113 -0.56 9.60 -9.24
CA THR A 113 -1.59 10.40 -8.56
C THR A 113 -2.16 9.70 -7.33
N GLY A 114 -2.99 10.40 -6.54
CA GLY A 114 -3.71 9.81 -5.41
C GLY A 114 -4.70 8.70 -5.80
N LEU A 115 -5.28 8.06 -4.80
CA LEU A 115 -6.28 6.99 -4.95
C LEU A 115 -7.71 7.40 -4.58
N ASP A 116 -7.89 8.54 -3.92
CA ASP A 116 -9.18 9.08 -3.45
C ASP A 116 -10.09 8.03 -2.78
N ALA A 117 -9.54 7.33 -1.79
CA ALA A 117 -10.22 6.25 -1.09
C ALA A 117 -10.76 6.71 0.26
N ASP A 118 -11.89 6.13 0.69
CA ASP A 118 -12.48 6.38 2.02
C ASP A 118 -12.28 5.22 3.00
N TYR A 119 -12.10 4.00 2.47
CA TYR A 119 -11.96 2.79 3.26
C TYR A 119 -10.91 1.86 2.67
N ILE A 120 -10.27 1.09 3.55
CA ILE A 120 -9.43 -0.05 3.21
C ILE A 120 -10.09 -1.31 3.74
N LEU A 121 -10.20 -2.33 2.89
CA LEU A 121 -10.64 -3.66 3.28
C LEU A 121 -9.49 -4.65 3.11
N ILE A 122 -9.22 -5.42 4.15
CA ILE A 122 -8.35 -6.60 4.08
C ILE A 122 -9.15 -7.83 4.49
N ASN A 123 -8.92 -8.94 3.81
CA ASN A 123 -9.41 -10.25 4.24
C ASN A 123 -8.29 -10.96 4.97
N ILE A 124 -8.56 -11.50 6.16
CA ILE A 124 -7.58 -12.23 6.95
C ILE A 124 -8.01 -13.69 7.08
N ALA A 125 -7.05 -14.60 6.95
CA ALA A 125 -7.20 -16.00 7.28
C ALA A 125 -6.23 -16.38 8.41
N ALA A 126 -6.77 -16.79 9.55
CA ALA A 126 -6.02 -17.19 10.73
C ALA A 126 -6.59 -18.50 11.31
N GLU A 127 -5.83 -19.14 12.19
CA GLU A 127 -6.29 -20.27 12.98
C GLU A 127 -6.08 -19.96 14.46
N LYS A 128 -7.17 -19.90 15.22
CA LYS A 128 -7.13 -19.76 16.67
C LYS A 128 -6.69 -21.08 17.28
N LEU A 129 -5.63 -21.03 18.08
CA LEU A 129 -5.10 -22.18 18.80
C LEU A 129 -5.99 -22.52 20.00
N ASP A 130 -5.63 -23.58 20.72
CA ASP A 130 -6.43 -24.12 21.82
C ASP A 130 -6.91 -23.04 22.80
N ALA A 131 -8.16 -23.16 23.24
CA ALA A 131 -8.78 -22.27 24.21
C ALA A 131 -8.19 -22.46 25.62
N GLU A 132 -7.48 -23.58 25.87
CA GLU A 132 -6.75 -23.81 27.12
C GLU A 132 -5.53 -22.88 27.30
N ASN A 133 -5.07 -22.22 26.23
CA ASN A 133 -4.01 -21.23 26.35
C ASN A 133 -4.46 -20.05 27.21
N VAL A 134 -3.61 -19.63 28.16
CA VAL A 134 -3.88 -18.51 29.09
C VAL A 134 -4.25 -17.22 28.35
N ILE A 135 -3.70 -17.05 27.15
CA ILE A 135 -4.02 -15.97 26.23
C ILE A 135 -4.46 -16.55 24.88
N PRO A 136 -5.45 -15.94 24.19
CA PRO A 136 -5.80 -16.35 22.83
C PRO A 136 -4.61 -16.22 21.88
N MET A 137 -4.15 -17.34 21.35
CA MET A 137 -3.04 -17.42 20.40
C MET A 137 -3.52 -17.84 19.01
N TYR A 138 -2.78 -17.44 17.99
CA TYR A 138 -3.15 -17.61 16.58
C TYR A 138 -1.96 -18.04 15.74
N THR A 139 -2.24 -18.72 14.63
CA THR A 139 -1.30 -18.91 13.52
C THR A 139 -1.86 -18.29 12.24
N LEU A 140 -1.00 -17.64 11.46
CA LEU A 140 -1.34 -17.15 10.13
C LEU A 140 -0.81 -18.16 9.11
N ARG A 141 -1.62 -19.18 8.80
CA ARG A 141 -1.27 -20.20 7.81
C ARG A 141 -1.42 -19.64 6.40
N GLN A 142 -0.68 -20.20 5.43
CA GLN A 142 -0.71 -19.82 4.01
C GLN A 142 -2.02 -20.24 3.31
N ASN A 143 -3.17 -19.83 3.87
CA ASN A 143 -4.52 -20.29 3.52
C ASN A 143 -5.32 -19.27 2.68
N GLY A 144 -4.64 -18.26 2.11
CA GLY A 144 -5.22 -17.41 1.07
C GLY A 144 -5.85 -16.10 1.55
N GLY A 145 -5.66 -15.71 2.82
CA GLY A 145 -5.96 -14.34 3.26
C GLY A 145 -4.99 -13.33 2.62
N ASP A 146 -5.23 -12.04 2.80
CA ASP A 146 -4.38 -10.98 2.25
C ASP A 146 -3.03 -10.90 2.98
N GLU A 147 -2.96 -11.39 4.22
CA GLU A 147 -1.71 -11.55 4.97
C GLU A 147 -0.72 -12.50 4.26
N THR A 148 -1.17 -13.44 3.42
CA THR A 148 -0.30 -14.37 2.69
C THR A 148 0.05 -13.88 1.29
N LYS A 149 -0.58 -12.78 0.82
CA LYS A 149 -0.34 -12.20 -0.51
C LYS A 149 0.75 -11.14 -0.52
N ALA A 150 1.35 -10.82 0.62
CA ALA A 150 2.46 -9.86 0.73
C ALA A 150 3.60 -10.15 -0.26
N PHE A 151 3.94 -11.42 -0.50
CA PHE A 151 4.91 -11.82 -1.52
C PHE A 151 4.58 -11.27 -2.91
N TRP A 152 3.31 -11.39 -3.33
CA TRP A 152 2.86 -10.92 -4.65
C TRP A 152 2.84 -9.40 -4.72
N PHE A 153 2.36 -8.73 -3.68
CA PHE A 153 2.39 -7.27 -3.63
C PHE A 153 3.82 -6.71 -3.70
N LEU A 154 4.79 -7.32 -2.99
CA LEU A 154 6.20 -6.96 -3.09
C LEU A 154 6.73 -7.08 -4.51
N LYS A 155 6.42 -8.19 -5.20
CA LYS A 155 6.80 -8.40 -6.60
C LYS A 155 6.23 -7.32 -7.52
N ILE A 156 4.95 -6.99 -7.35
CA ILE A 156 4.26 -5.98 -8.16
C ILE A 156 4.83 -4.58 -7.89
N ALA A 157 5.12 -4.24 -6.63
CA ALA A 157 5.75 -2.98 -6.25
C ALA A 157 7.23 -2.89 -6.66
N GLY A 158 7.85 -4.00 -7.08
CA GLY A 158 9.28 -4.03 -7.42
C GLY A 158 10.19 -3.96 -6.19
N LEU A 159 9.72 -4.43 -5.03
CA LEU A 159 10.45 -4.39 -3.77
C LEU A 159 11.27 -5.68 -3.54
N PRO A 160 12.47 -5.58 -2.92
CA PRO A 160 13.25 -6.77 -2.55
C PRO A 160 12.53 -7.60 -1.49
N ILE A 161 12.13 -8.83 -1.84
CA ILE A 161 11.36 -9.71 -0.94
C ILE A 161 12.06 -9.93 0.40
N LEU A 162 13.38 -10.12 0.37
CA LEU A 162 14.17 -10.42 1.56
C LEU A 162 14.36 -9.23 2.50
N ASP A 163 13.90 -8.03 2.15
CA ASP A 163 13.84 -6.90 3.08
C ASP A 163 12.68 -7.06 4.07
N TYR A 164 11.61 -7.79 3.67
CA TYR A 164 10.36 -7.89 4.40
C TYR A 164 10.08 -9.30 4.93
N TYR A 165 10.62 -10.34 4.28
CA TYR A 165 10.49 -11.73 4.71
C TYR A 165 11.73 -12.25 5.43
N ASN A 166 11.50 -13.13 6.41
CA ASN A 166 12.55 -13.99 6.94
C ASN A 166 12.93 -15.06 5.91
N ARG A 167 14.10 -15.71 6.12
CA ARG A 167 14.52 -16.83 5.26
C ARG A 167 13.53 -17.98 5.40
N GLY A 168 13.02 -18.49 4.28
CA GLY A 168 11.96 -19.50 4.27
C GLY A 168 10.61 -18.98 3.78
N LEU A 169 10.42 -17.65 3.74
CA LEU A 169 9.23 -16.96 3.21
C LEU A 169 7.91 -17.33 3.91
N ASP A 170 7.99 -17.88 5.11
CA ASP A 170 6.89 -18.30 5.97
C ASP A 170 6.55 -17.29 7.06
N SER A 171 7.44 -16.33 7.32
CA SER A 171 7.31 -15.29 8.34
C SER A 171 7.96 -13.98 7.90
N TYR A 172 7.60 -12.90 8.60
CA TYR A 172 7.94 -11.53 8.24
C TYR A 172 9.00 -10.93 9.19
N LYS A 173 9.81 -10.02 8.66
CA LYS A 173 10.75 -9.20 9.43
C LYS A 173 10.04 -8.04 10.13
N ASP A 174 10.72 -7.46 11.10
CA ASP A 174 10.24 -6.26 11.81
C ASP A 174 9.93 -5.11 10.85
N LYS A 175 10.71 -4.95 9.77
CA LYS A 175 10.45 -3.95 8.71
C LYS A 175 9.02 -4.06 8.17
N PHE A 176 8.55 -5.27 7.88
CA PHE A 176 7.18 -5.47 7.41
C PHE A 176 6.15 -5.01 8.45
N TRP A 177 6.28 -5.47 9.70
CA TRP A 177 5.32 -5.17 10.76
C TRP A 177 5.33 -3.71 11.21
N ASN A 178 6.50 -3.07 11.19
CA ASN A 178 6.71 -1.77 11.78
C ASN A 178 6.58 -0.62 10.78
N GLU A 179 6.97 -0.84 9.53
CA GLU A 179 7.09 0.23 8.54
C GLU A 179 6.03 0.17 7.44
N THR A 180 5.32 -0.94 7.26
CA THR A 180 4.35 -1.06 6.14
C THR A 180 2.91 -0.89 6.59
N LEU A 181 2.10 -0.24 5.76
CA LEU A 181 0.66 -0.15 5.96
C LEU A 181 0.03 -1.55 6.08
N LEU A 182 0.36 -2.50 5.20
CA LEU A 182 -0.21 -3.86 5.23
C LEU A 182 0.09 -4.57 6.56
N GLY A 183 1.33 -4.50 7.04
CA GLY A 183 1.71 -5.03 8.34
C GLY A 183 0.93 -4.40 9.50
N LYS A 184 0.62 -3.09 9.40
CA LYS A 184 -0.17 -2.38 10.41
C LYS A 184 -1.67 -2.66 10.34
N LEU A 185 -2.19 -2.98 9.15
CA LEU A 185 -3.60 -3.34 8.95
C LEU A 185 -3.90 -4.76 9.44
N ILE A 186 -2.92 -5.67 9.40
CA ILE A 186 -3.06 -7.03 9.95
C ILE A 186 -3.24 -6.96 11.48
N PRO A 187 -4.33 -7.50 12.04
CA PRO A 187 -4.73 -7.33 13.44
C PRO A 187 -4.01 -8.33 14.38
N PHE A 188 -2.74 -8.61 14.11
CA PHE A 188 -1.93 -9.58 14.83
C PHE A 188 -0.50 -9.08 15.03
N THR A 189 0.14 -9.49 16.11
CA THR A 189 1.56 -9.27 16.37
C THR A 189 2.21 -10.59 16.76
N VAL A 190 3.45 -10.79 16.33
CA VAL A 190 4.23 -12.00 16.69
C VAL A 190 4.46 -11.98 18.19
N LEU A 191 4.02 -13.04 18.87
CA LEU A 191 4.29 -13.29 20.28
C LEU A 191 5.62 -14.02 20.45
N VAL A 192 5.79 -15.13 19.72
CA VAL A 192 6.94 -16.03 19.85
C VAL A 192 7.07 -16.92 18.62
N TYR A 193 8.26 -17.47 18.38
CA TYR A 193 8.51 -18.51 17.39
C TYR A 193 8.64 -19.87 18.09
N VAL A 194 8.02 -20.91 17.57
CA VAL A 194 8.05 -22.27 18.17
C VAL A 194 8.53 -23.32 17.18
N ASP A 195 9.19 -24.36 17.68
CA ASP A 195 9.54 -25.53 16.88
C ASP A 195 8.26 -26.32 16.56
N PRO A 196 7.92 -26.54 15.27
CA PRO A 196 6.71 -27.26 14.90
C PRO A 196 6.70 -28.73 15.34
N ALA A 197 7.86 -29.34 15.62
CA ALA A 197 7.96 -30.70 16.15
C ALA A 197 7.84 -30.76 17.68
N ASN A 198 8.16 -29.67 18.39
CA ASN A 198 7.97 -29.55 19.84
C ASN A 198 7.69 -28.08 20.25
N PRO A 199 6.42 -27.69 20.42
CA PRO A 199 6.04 -26.31 20.75
C PRO A 199 6.56 -25.77 22.09
N GLU A 200 7.09 -26.63 22.98
CA GLU A 200 7.76 -26.19 24.21
C GLU A 200 9.12 -25.53 23.93
N ILE A 201 9.71 -25.77 22.76
CA ILE A 201 10.95 -25.16 22.33
C ILE A 201 10.62 -23.85 21.60
N GLN A 202 10.96 -22.74 22.25
CA GLN A 202 10.55 -21.40 21.82
C GLN A 202 11.75 -20.48 21.54
N SER A 203 11.47 -19.38 20.84
CA SER A 203 12.43 -18.33 20.54
C SER A 203 11.71 -16.99 20.39
N GLU A 204 12.21 -15.96 21.06
CA GLU A 204 11.68 -14.59 20.93
C GLU A 204 12.00 -14.00 19.55
N THR A 205 13.11 -14.42 18.94
CA THR A 205 13.54 -13.99 17.61
C THR A 205 13.42 -15.14 16.61
N PHE A 206 13.31 -14.77 15.32
CA PHE A 206 13.19 -15.72 14.23
C PHE A 206 14.32 -16.77 14.25
N LYS A 207 13.91 -18.05 14.15
CA LYS A 207 14.80 -19.19 13.88
C LYS A 207 14.30 -19.93 12.66
N GLN A 208 15.21 -20.33 11.79
CA GLN A 208 14.85 -21.06 10.58
C GLN A 208 14.15 -22.38 10.94
N GLY A 209 12.99 -22.62 10.33
CA GLY A 209 12.15 -23.81 10.58
C GLY A 209 11.16 -23.65 11.74
N TYR A 210 11.19 -22.54 12.48
CA TYR A 210 10.22 -22.25 13.54
C TYR A 210 9.01 -21.52 12.95
N ILE A 211 7.83 -21.79 13.50
CA ILE A 211 6.59 -21.12 13.10
C ILE A 211 6.27 -19.97 14.05
N PRO A 212 5.82 -18.81 13.54
CA PRO A 212 5.39 -17.70 14.37
C PRO A 212 4.01 -17.99 15.00
N ILE A 213 3.90 -17.70 16.29
CA ILE A 213 2.65 -17.65 17.05
C ILE A 213 2.30 -16.19 17.28
N TYR A 214 1.03 -15.86 17.09
CA TYR A 214 0.53 -14.49 17.14
C TYR A 214 -0.47 -14.30 18.26
N VAL A 215 -0.61 -13.04 18.70
CA VAL A 215 -1.71 -12.57 19.52
C VAL A 215 -2.49 -11.50 18.75
N ARG A 216 -3.79 -11.38 19.02
CA ARG A 216 -4.64 -10.33 18.43
C ARG A 216 -4.14 -8.97 18.92
N ASP A 217 -3.88 -8.09 17.97
CA ASP A 217 -3.39 -6.73 18.22
C ASP A 217 -3.82 -5.80 17.08
N ILE A 218 -4.86 -5.00 17.32
CA ILE A 218 -5.42 -4.05 16.35
C ILE A 218 -4.69 -2.72 16.51
N LYS A 219 -3.81 -2.42 15.56
CA LYS A 219 -2.93 -1.23 15.62
C LYS A 219 -3.66 0.07 15.26
N PHE A 220 -4.80 -0.03 14.57
CA PHE A 220 -5.69 1.08 14.22
C PHE A 220 -7.08 0.87 14.83
N PRO A 221 -7.28 1.14 16.13
CA PRO A 221 -8.56 0.91 16.80
C PRO A 221 -9.64 1.91 16.34
N ALA A 222 -10.90 1.60 16.64
CA ALA A 222 -12.05 2.43 16.25
C ALA A 222 -12.00 3.86 16.83
N ASN A 223 -11.50 3.99 18.06
CA ASN A 223 -11.39 5.26 18.78
C ASN A 223 -9.97 5.86 18.71
N GLY A 224 -9.18 5.47 17.71
CA GLY A 224 -7.83 5.99 17.52
C GLY A 224 -7.83 7.30 16.73
N ASP A 225 -6.87 8.18 17.02
CA ASP A 225 -6.68 9.46 16.30
C ASP A 225 -5.69 9.35 15.13
N GLY A 226 -5.29 8.12 14.80
CA GLY A 226 -4.33 7.85 13.73
C GLY A 226 -4.89 8.01 12.30
N PRO A 227 -4.08 7.67 11.28
CA PRO A 227 -4.47 7.81 9.87
C PRO A 227 -5.63 6.89 9.46
N PHE A 228 -5.86 5.80 10.21
CA PHE A 228 -6.90 4.82 9.94
C PHE A 228 -7.63 4.41 11.22
N GLN A 229 -8.91 4.08 11.10
CA GLN A 229 -9.78 3.67 12.21
C GLN A 229 -10.55 2.41 11.84
N LEU A 230 -10.48 1.37 12.66
CA LEU A 230 -11.29 0.16 12.45
C LEU A 230 -12.78 0.47 12.61
N VAL A 231 -13.58 0.22 11.58
CA VAL A 231 -15.04 0.44 11.61
C VAL A 231 -15.86 -0.83 11.48
N TYR A 232 -15.25 -1.93 11.03
CA TYR A 232 -15.93 -3.22 10.94
C TYR A 232 -14.94 -4.38 11.04
N VAL A 233 -15.36 -5.44 11.74
CA VAL A 233 -14.69 -6.74 11.80
C VAL A 233 -15.74 -7.83 11.60
N SER A 234 -15.43 -8.82 10.77
CA SER A 234 -16.30 -9.99 10.57
C SER A 234 -16.55 -10.74 11.90
N PRO A 235 -17.80 -11.15 12.20
CA PRO A 235 -18.13 -11.85 13.45
C PRO A 235 -17.35 -13.15 13.67
N SER A 236 -16.80 -13.74 12.62
CA SER A 236 -15.95 -14.93 12.71
C SER A 236 -14.73 -14.71 13.62
N PHE A 237 -14.18 -13.49 13.68
CA PHE A 237 -13.05 -13.11 14.53
C PHE A 237 -13.43 -12.85 15.99
N GLU A 238 -14.72 -12.72 16.30
CA GLU A 238 -15.22 -12.56 17.67
C GLU A 238 -15.65 -13.88 18.31
N ARG A 239 -15.33 -15.02 17.68
CA ARG A 239 -15.67 -16.35 18.22
C ARG A 239 -14.67 -16.81 19.30
N ASP A 240 -15.22 -17.42 20.34
CA ASP A 240 -14.44 -17.97 21.45
C ASP A 240 -13.81 -19.33 21.14
N ASN A 241 -14.39 -20.10 20.21
CA ASN A 241 -13.93 -21.44 19.90
C ASN A 241 -12.62 -21.45 19.07
N SER A 242 -11.78 -22.44 19.31
CA SER A 242 -10.58 -22.73 18.52
C SER A 242 -10.93 -23.08 17.06
N GLY A 243 -9.95 -22.93 16.16
CA GLY A 243 -10.05 -23.33 14.75
C GLY A 243 -9.98 -22.19 13.73
N PRO A 244 -10.38 -22.44 12.47
CA PRO A 244 -10.22 -21.49 11.38
C PRO A 244 -11.07 -20.22 11.55
N LEU A 245 -10.43 -19.07 11.36
CA LEU A 245 -11.02 -17.74 11.36
C LEU A 245 -10.74 -17.08 10.00
N THR A 246 -11.80 -16.76 9.27
CA THR A 246 -11.70 -16.02 8.01
C THR A 246 -12.71 -14.89 7.99
N GLY A 247 -12.31 -13.74 7.47
CA GLY A 247 -13.21 -12.59 7.43
C GLY A 247 -12.51 -11.27 7.10
N ALA A 248 -13.33 -10.24 6.96
CA ALA A 248 -12.90 -8.92 6.56
C ALA A 248 -12.68 -8.02 7.77
N PHE A 249 -11.67 -7.16 7.66
CA PHE A 249 -11.49 -5.96 8.46
C PHE A 249 -11.64 -4.76 7.54
N ILE A 250 -12.45 -3.79 7.95
CA ILE A 250 -12.63 -2.53 7.21
C ILE A 250 -12.17 -1.38 8.08
N TYR A 251 -11.23 -0.62 7.55
CA TYR A 251 -10.68 0.57 8.17
C TYR A 251 -11.16 1.81 7.41
N LYS A 252 -11.70 2.79 8.11
CA LYS A 252 -11.96 4.14 7.59
C LYS A 252 -10.66 4.92 7.53
N ILE A 253 -10.47 5.67 6.46
CA ILE A 253 -9.36 6.61 6.31
C ILE A 253 -9.73 7.92 7.00
N ASN A 254 -8.93 8.35 7.96
CA ASN A 254 -9.18 9.56 8.73
C ASN A 254 -8.80 10.80 7.92
N LYS A 255 -9.76 11.43 7.23
CA LYS A 255 -9.51 12.61 6.39
C LYS A 255 -9.02 13.84 7.18
N GLU A 256 -9.13 13.84 8.50
CA GLU A 256 -8.72 14.93 9.40
C GLU A 256 -7.36 14.68 10.06
N TYR A 257 -6.71 13.54 9.78
CA TYR A 257 -5.40 13.21 10.33
C TYR A 257 -4.32 14.19 9.84
N ASN A 258 -3.34 14.49 10.71
CA ASN A 258 -2.17 15.28 10.37
C ASN A 258 -0.89 14.58 10.87
N PRO A 259 -0.01 14.11 9.98
CA PRO A 259 1.22 13.42 10.38
C PRO A 259 2.26 14.32 11.06
N ASN A 260 2.09 15.64 11.04
CA ASN A 260 3.03 16.62 11.60
C ASN A 260 2.56 17.28 12.91
N GLN A 261 1.46 16.80 13.50
CA GLN A 261 0.96 17.31 14.79
C GLN A 261 1.65 16.67 16.00
#